data_AF-A0A1M5U3K5-F1
#
_entry.id   AF-A0A1M5U3K5-F1
#
_cell.length_a   1.000
_cell.length_b   1.000
_cell.length_c   1.000
_cell.angle_alpha   90.00
_cell.angle_beta   90.00
_cell.angle_gamma   90.00
#
_symmetry.space_group_name_H-M   'P 1'
#
loop_
_entity.id
_entity.type
_entity.pdbx_description
1 polymer ?
#
loop_
_entity_poly.entity_id
_entity_poly.type
_entity_poly.pdbx_seq_one_letter_code
_entity_poly.pdbx_strand_id
1 'polypeptide(L)'
;MNKLTNGTPAVEAVGLVKSFGKNRAVDGVSLTIPAGTICGVLGPNGAGKTTTINMLATLLKPDAGTAKIFGYDVRKDTQIVRQLIGLTGQ
;
A
#
# COMPACT_ATOMS: atom_id res chain seq x y z
N MET A 1 13.61 -22.59 11.02
CA MET A 1 13.56 -21.13 11.26
C MET A 1 13.78 -20.40 9.93
N ASN A 2 12.74 -19.69 9.47
CA ASN A 2 12.54 -18.73 8.37
C ASN A 2 13.45 -18.68 7.12
N LYS A 3 12.85 -19.07 5.98
CA LYS A 3 13.25 -18.76 4.59
C LYS A 3 12.42 -17.60 3.98
N LEU A 4 12.00 -16.61 4.76
CA LEU A 4 11.32 -15.44 4.20
C LEU A 4 12.36 -14.35 3.89
N THR A 5 12.35 -13.88 2.64
CA THR A 5 12.90 -12.61 2.13
C THR A 5 14.43 -12.46 1.97
N ASN A 6 14.98 -12.94 0.85
CA ASN A 6 16.25 -12.39 0.34
C ASN A 6 16.07 -11.63 -0.99
N GLY A 7 14.92 -10.96 -1.19
CA GLY A 7 14.71 -10.12 -2.38
C GLY A 7 13.32 -9.48 -2.53
N THR A 8 12.25 -10.09 -2.01
CA THR A 8 10.90 -9.54 -2.16
C THR A 8 10.63 -8.42 -1.15
N PRO A 9 10.26 -7.20 -1.58
CA PRO A 9 9.86 -6.12 -0.69
C PRO A 9 8.59 -6.46 0.10
N ALA A 10 8.44 -5.90 1.29
CA ALA A 10 7.19 -5.98 2.05
C ALA A 10 6.06 -5.19 1.36
N VAL A 11 6.40 -4.01 0.83
CA VAL A 11 5.48 -3.17 0.05
C VAL A 11 6.18 -2.75 -1.24
N GLU A 12 5.49 -2.91 -2.36
CA GLU A 12 5.87 -2.33 -3.64
C GLU A 12 4.66 -1.59 -4.19
N ALA A 13 4.79 -0.31 -4.49
CA ALA A 13 3.75 0.52 -5.07
C ALA A 13 4.33 1.34 -6.21
N VAL A 14 3.64 1.37 -7.34
CA VAL A 14 4.06 2.08 -8.54
C VAL A 14 2.89 2.90 -9.07
N GLY A 15 3.05 4.22 -9.04
CA GLY A 15 2.13 5.19 -9.61
C GLY A 15 0.70 5.09 -9.06
N LEU A 16 0.52 4.83 -7.76
CA LEU A 16 -0.81 4.72 -7.17
C LEU A 16 -1.57 6.03 -7.30
N VAL A 17 -2.79 5.96 -7.81
CA VAL A 17 -3.70 7.09 -7.95
C VAL A 17 -5.03 6.77 -7.28
N LYS A 18 -5.58 7.77 -6.59
CA LYS A 18 -6.96 7.75 -6.12
C LYS A 18 -7.61 9.12 -6.23
N SER A 19 -8.80 9.14 -6.83
CA SER A 19 -9.68 10.29 -6.91
C SER A 19 -11.01 10.03 -6.20
N PHE A 20 -11.55 11.08 -5.59
CA PHE A 20 -12.89 11.13 -5.01
C PHE A 20 -13.63 12.30 -5.67
N GLY A 21 -14.49 11.97 -6.64
CA GLY A 21 -15.10 12.99 -7.50
C GLY A 21 -14.02 13.79 -8.25
N LYS A 22 -14.00 15.11 -8.04
CA LYS A 22 -13.01 16.01 -8.64
C LYS A 22 -11.68 16.09 -7.87
N ASN A 23 -11.60 15.52 -6.67
CA ASN A 23 -10.42 15.62 -5.82
C ASN A 23 -9.49 14.42 -6.04
N ARG A 24 -8.28 14.67 -6.53
CA ARG A 24 -7.24 13.64 -6.69
C ARG A 24 -6.43 13.51 -5.39
N ALA A 25 -6.96 12.72 -4.46
CA ALA A 25 -6.40 12.55 -3.12
C ALA A 25 -5.02 11.86 -3.10
N VAL A 26 -4.73 10.99 -4.08
CA VAL A 26 -3.40 10.42 -4.29
C VAL A 26 -3.07 10.52 -5.78
N ASP A 27 -1.90 11.03 -6.11
CA ASP A 27 -1.49 11.29 -7.49
C ASP A 27 -0.11 10.70 -7.82
N GLY A 28 -0.07 9.43 -8.20
CA GLY A 28 1.14 8.80 -8.74
C GLY A 28 2.16 8.37 -7.68
N VAL A 29 1.71 8.04 -6.47
CA VAL A 29 2.60 7.64 -5.37
C VAL A 29 3.30 6.32 -5.69
N SER A 30 4.63 6.33 -5.64
CA SER A 30 5.47 5.15 -5.80
C SER A 30 6.38 4.99 -4.59
N LEU A 31 6.47 3.78 -4.05
CA LEU A 31 7.34 3.46 -2.93
C LEU A 31 7.72 1.97 -2.93
N THR A 32 8.88 1.66 -2.36
CA THR A 32 9.30 0.29 -2.12
C THR A 32 9.83 0.20 -0.69
N ILE A 33 9.23 -0.65 0.13
CA ILE A 33 9.60 -0.86 1.53
C ILE A 33 10.15 -2.28 1.66
N PRO A 34 11.43 -2.45 1.99
CA PRO A 34 12.01 -3.76 2.26
C PRO A 34 11.35 -4.44 3.48
N ALA A 35 11.38 -5.77 3.51
CA ALA A 35 10.97 -6.51 4.70
C ALA A 35 11.86 -6.16 5.91
N GLY A 36 11.28 -6.18 7.12
CA GLY A 36 12.00 -5.80 8.34
C GLY A 36 12.21 -4.30 8.54
N THR A 37 11.57 -3.45 7.72
CA THR A 37 11.71 -1.99 7.79
C THR A 37 10.54 -1.35 8.55
N ILE A 38 10.84 -0.36 9.39
CA ILE A 38 9.84 0.58 9.92
C ILE A 38 9.77 1.78 8.99
N CYS A 39 8.60 2.08 8.46
CA CYS A 39 8.36 3.21 7.56
C CYS A 39 7.30 4.14 8.15
N GLY A 40 7.56 5.45 8.16
CA GLY A 40 6.60 6.48 8.54
C GLY A 40 6.15 7.29 7.33
N VAL A 41 4.83 7.51 7.21
CA VAL A 41 4.25 8.39 6.18
C VAL A 41 3.86 9.71 6.84
N LEU A 42 4.59 10.79 6.50
CA LEU A 42 4.38 12.13 7.08
C LEU A 42 3.88 13.13 6.04
N GLY A 43 3.03 14.06 6.48
CA GLY A 43 2.48 15.12 5.65
C GLY A 43 1.29 15.79 6.34
N PRO A 44 0.80 16.94 5.83
CA PRO A 44 -0.34 17.64 6.39
C PRO A 44 -1.66 16.85 6.25
N ASN A 45 -2.71 17.33 6.90
CA ASN A 45 -4.05 16.77 6.71
C ASN A 45 -4.48 16.94 5.26
N GLY A 46 -5.13 15.92 4.70
CA GLY A 46 -5.52 15.91 3.29
C GLY A 46 -4.41 15.50 2.30
N ALA A 47 -3.16 15.30 2.74
CA ALA A 47 -2.06 14.89 1.86
C ALA A 47 -2.17 13.45 1.28
N GLY A 48 -3.28 12.74 1.49
CA GLY A 48 -3.49 11.40 0.96
C GLY A 48 -2.88 10.25 1.78
N LYS A 49 -2.33 10.49 2.97
CA LYS A 49 -1.67 9.46 3.81
C LYS A 49 -2.58 8.25 4.08
N THR A 50 -3.75 8.49 4.69
CA THR A 50 -4.74 7.45 4.99
C THR A 50 -5.26 6.81 3.71
N THR A 51 -5.43 7.58 2.64
CA THR A 51 -5.87 7.08 1.34
C THR A 51 -4.85 6.07 0.77
N THR A 52 -3.55 6.38 0.82
CA THR A 52 -2.47 5.48 0.41
C THR A 52 -2.44 4.23 1.28
N ILE A 53 -2.50 4.36 2.61
CA ILE A 53 -2.51 3.21 3.53
C ILE A 53 -3.72 2.31 3.25
N ASN A 54 -4.91 2.88 3.06
CA ASN A 54 -6.12 2.11 2.77
C ASN A 54 -6.05 1.38 1.42
N MET A 55 -5.36 1.96 0.42
CA MET A 55 -5.11 1.27 -0.85
C MET A 55 -4.18 0.06 -0.69
N LEU A 56 -3.10 0.23 0.05
CA LEU A 56 -2.17 -0.87 0.36
C LEU A 56 -2.83 -1.94 1.22
N ALA A 57 -3.75 -1.54 2.10
CA ALA A 57 -4.48 -2.43 3.00
C ALA A 57 -5.70 -3.11 2.37
N THR A 58 -5.94 -2.97 1.06
CA THR A 58 -7.10 -3.52 0.33
C THR A 58 -8.46 -3.00 0.80
N LEU A 59 -8.48 -1.91 1.57
CA LEU A 59 -9.70 -1.23 2.04
C LEU A 59 -10.23 -0.24 1.00
N LEU A 60 -9.37 0.20 0.09
CA LEU A 60 -9.71 1.12 -0.98
C LEU A 60 -9.08 0.65 -2.29
N LYS A 61 -9.86 0.61 -3.36
CA LYS A 61 -9.33 0.25 -4.68
C LYS A 61 -8.62 1.46 -5.30
N PRO A 62 -7.35 1.34 -5.74
CA PRO A 62 -6.69 2.39 -6.53
C PRO A 62 -7.36 2.54 -7.89
N ASP A 63 -7.43 3.76 -8.39
CA ASP A 63 -7.98 4.06 -9.72
C ASP A 63 -6.95 3.81 -10.82
N ALA A 64 -5.66 4.02 -10.51
CA ALA A 64 -4.55 3.66 -11.38
C ALA A 64 -3.32 3.20 -10.58
N GLY A 65 -2.32 2.66 -11.29
CA GLY A 65 -1.11 2.11 -10.70
C GLY A 65 -1.27 0.66 -10.24
N THR A 66 -0.24 0.17 -9.56
CA THR A 66 -0.16 -1.18 -9.00
C THR A 66 0.43 -1.15 -7.60
N ALA A 67 0.00 -2.06 -6.74
CA ALA A 67 0.68 -2.33 -5.49
C ALA A 67 0.69 -3.83 -5.17
N LYS A 68 1.74 -4.25 -4.48
CA LYS A 68 1.95 -5.60 -3.99
C LYS A 68 2.37 -5.59 -2.53
N ILE A 69 1.91 -6.59 -1.78
CA ILE A 69 2.34 -6.88 -0.42
C ILE A 69 3.01 -8.25 -0.43
N PHE A 70 4.30 -8.31 -0.08
CA PHE A 70 5.12 -9.53 -0.20
C PHE A 70 4.98 -10.27 -1.54
N GLY A 71 4.82 -9.52 -2.64
CA GLY A 71 4.66 -10.05 -4.00
C GLY A 71 3.22 -10.32 -4.45
N TYR A 72 2.22 -10.27 -3.56
CA TYR A 72 0.81 -10.48 -3.88
C TYR A 72 0.12 -9.16 -4.27
N ASP A 73 -0.64 -9.15 -5.36
CA ASP A 73 -1.29 -7.94 -5.88
C ASP A 73 -2.49 -7.54 -5.01
N VAL A 74 -2.54 -6.28 -4.57
CA VAL A 74 -3.57 -5.79 -3.64
C VAL A 74 -4.99 -5.76 -4.22
N ARG A 75 -5.17 -5.92 -5.54
CA ARG A 75 -6.47 -6.00 -6.21
C ARG A 75 -6.88 -7.44 -6.54
N LYS A 76 -5.92 -8.28 -6.92
CA LYS A 76 -6.18 -9.67 -7.36
C LYS A 76 -6.16 -10.66 -6.20
N ASP A 77 -5.24 -10.47 -5.27
CA ASP A 77 -4.92 -11.44 -4.20
C ASP A 77 -5.41 -10.95 -2.83
N THR A 78 -6.55 -10.23 -2.80
CA THR A 78 -7.03 -9.50 -1.61
C THR A 78 -7.12 -10.34 -0.34
N GLN A 79 -7.60 -11.59 -0.45
CA GLN A 79 -7.70 -12.50 0.70
C GLN A 79 -6.32 -12.86 1.27
N ILE A 80 -5.35 -13.15 0.41
CA ILE A 80 -3.96 -13.45 0.82
C ILE A 80 -3.33 -12.22 1.45
N VAL A 81 -3.47 -11.05 0.82
CA VAL A 81 -2.92 -9.79 1.34
C VAL A 81 -3.47 -9.49 2.74
N ARG A 82 -4.77 -9.69 2.98
CA ARG A 82 -5.39 -9.48 4.31
C ARG A 82 -4.88 -10.43 5.39
N GLN A 83 -4.37 -11.61 5.03
CA GLN A 83 -3.72 -12.53 5.98
C GLN A 83 -2.29 -12.09 6.32
N LEU A 84 -1.66 -11.28 5.46
CA LEU A 84 -0.27 -10.84 5.60
C LEU A 84 -0.12 -9.50 6.33
N ILE A 85 -1.21 -8.73 6.46
CA ILE A 85 -1.18 -7.41 7.07
C ILE A 85 -2.04 -7.36 8.33
N GLY A 86 -1.51 -6.70 9.35
CA GLY A 86 -2.31 -6.18 10.46
C GLY A 86 -2.53 -4.69 10.21
N LEU A 87 -3.79 -4.24 10.28
CA LEU A 87 -4.10 -2.82 10.29
C LEU A 87 -4.63 -2.48 11.68
N THR A 88 -3.89 -1.65 12.40
CA THR A 88 -4.30 -1.09 13.68
C THR A 88 -4.45 0.41 13.50
N GLY A 89 -5.57 0.96 13.94
CA GLY A 89 -5.88 2.38 13.88
C GLY A 89 -6.90 2.75 14.95
N GLN A 90 -7.05 4.05 15.20
CA GLN A 90 -8.16 4.59 16.00
C GLN A 90 -9.49 4.51 15.27
#